data_AF-A0A1V4AGI6-F1
#
_entry.id   AF-A0A1V4AGI6-F1
#
_cell.length_a   1.000
_cell.length_b   1.000
_cell.length_c   1.000
_cell.angle_alpha   90.00
_cell.angle_beta   90.00
_cell.angle_gamma   90.00
#
_symmetry.space_group_name_H-M   'P 1'
#
loop_
_entity.id
_entity.type
_entity.pdbx_description
1 polymer ?
#
loop_
_entity_poly.entity_id
_entity_poly.type
_entity_poly.pdbx_seq_one_letter_code
_entity_poly.pdbx_strand_id
1 'polypeptide(L)'
;DGTVSAPTYKFKYVDGGSYNTVGDALSAVDKQFGKVYNNFGNVYNQMGELRRDLKNVGALGSALSALKPMQYDPLEPSQLMAGFGTYKGEYALALGWAHYVKEDFMVHAGVSVTHHGESMANAG
;
A
#
# COMPACT_ATOMS: atom_id res chain seq x y z
N ASP A 1 -14.90 49.33 40.35
CA ASP A 1 -14.91 47.89 40.66
C ASP A 1 -13.67 47.29 39.98
N GLY A 2 -12.66 46.95 40.78
CA GLY A 2 -11.27 46.74 40.33
C GLY A 2 -10.89 45.27 40.12
N THR A 3 -11.72 44.48 39.43
CA THR A 3 -11.41 43.07 39.18
C THR A 3 -10.29 42.93 38.15
N VAL A 4 -9.17 42.33 38.53
CA VAL A 4 -8.11 41.91 37.61
C VAL A 4 -8.51 40.58 36.98
N SER A 5 -8.60 40.54 35.65
CA SER A 5 -8.90 39.30 34.91
C SER A 5 -7.64 38.42 34.80
N ALA A 6 -7.78 37.12 35.03
CA ALA A 6 -6.66 36.18 34.89
C ALA A 6 -6.14 36.15 33.44
N PRO A 7 -4.82 35.95 33.23
CA PRO A 7 -4.27 35.77 31.90
C PRO A 7 -4.78 34.48 31.27
N THR A 8 -5.05 34.52 29.97
CA THR A 8 -5.55 33.36 29.21
C THR A 8 -4.54 32.93 28.14
N TYR A 9 -4.28 31.62 28.06
CA TYR A 9 -3.43 30.98 27.05
C TYR A 9 -4.30 30.22 26.03
N LYS A 10 -4.00 30.39 24.73
CA LYS A 10 -4.69 29.73 23.63
C LYS A 10 -3.68 29.12 22.67
N PHE A 11 -3.93 27.88 22.23
CA PHE A 11 -3.04 27.16 21.33
C PHE A 11 -3.82 26.65 20.11
N LYS A 12 -3.24 26.84 18.92
CA LYS A 12 -3.89 26.48 17.65
C LYS A 12 -3.97 24.95 17.41
N TYR A 13 -2.99 24.20 17.90
CA TYR A 13 -2.83 22.77 17.59
C TYR A 13 -3.04 21.86 18.79
N VAL A 14 -3.36 22.44 19.95
CA VAL A 14 -3.74 21.73 21.15
C VAL A 14 -5.25 21.88 21.29
N ASP A 15 -5.91 20.84 21.82
CA ASP A 15 -7.35 20.75 22.00
C ASP A 15 -7.93 22.11 22.44
N GLY A 16 -8.82 22.70 21.62
CA GLY A 16 -9.04 24.15 21.46
C GLY A 16 -9.61 24.94 22.65
N GLY A 17 -9.11 24.69 23.85
CA GLY A 17 -9.48 25.33 25.10
C GLY A 17 -8.71 26.63 25.36
N SER A 18 -9.29 27.43 26.25
CA SER A 18 -8.64 28.58 26.87
C SER A 18 -8.18 28.17 28.27
N TYR A 19 -6.91 28.38 28.57
CA TYR A 19 -6.31 27.97 29.85
C TYR A 19 -5.98 29.21 30.68
N ASN A 20 -6.36 29.24 31.95
CA ASN A 20 -6.16 30.41 32.81
C ASN A 20 -4.97 30.24 33.77
N THR A 21 -4.29 29.09 33.73
CA THR A 21 -3.04 28.84 34.44
C THR A 21 -1.98 28.29 33.48
N VAL A 22 -0.70 28.52 33.78
CA VAL A 22 0.43 27.96 33.02
C VAL A 22 0.43 26.43 33.12
N GLY A 23 0.02 25.85 34.25
CA GLY A 23 -0.01 24.40 34.46
C GLY A 23 -1.01 23.69 33.54
N ASP A 24 -2.24 24.20 33.46
CA ASP A 24 -3.28 23.61 32.59
C ASP A 24 -2.90 23.73 31.12
N ALA A 25 -2.33 24.88 30.75
CA ALA A 25 -1.81 25.16 29.41
C ALA A 25 -0.72 24.15 29.01
N LEU A 26 0.26 23.92 29.89
CA LEU A 26 1.34 22.94 29.65
C LEU A 26 0.81 21.50 29.63
N SER A 27 -0.12 21.13 30.51
CA SER A 27 -0.71 19.79 30.52
C SER A 27 -1.47 19.48 29.22
N ALA A 28 -2.17 20.47 28.68
CA ALA A 28 -2.85 20.31 27.40
C ALA A 28 -1.86 20.12 26.24
N VAL A 29 -0.79 20.92 26.21
CA VAL A 29 0.30 20.78 25.25
C VAL A 29 0.93 19.37 25.34
N ASP A 30 1.22 18.90 26.55
CA ASP A 30 1.80 17.58 26.81
C ASP A 30 0.91 16.44 26.29
N LYS A 31 -0.40 16.49 26.59
CA LYS A 31 -1.37 15.52 26.04
C LYS A 31 -1.39 15.51 24.52
N GLN A 32 -1.32 16.69 23.90
CA GLN A 32 -1.27 16.79 22.44
C GLN A 32 0.01 16.19 21.88
N PHE A 33 1.16 16.43 22.51
CA PHE A 33 2.41 15.79 22.13
C PHE A 33 2.34 14.26 22.25
N GLY A 34 1.71 13.74 23.30
CA GLY A 34 1.46 12.30 23.45
C GLY A 34 0.64 11.71 22.29
N LYS A 35 -0.42 12.39 21.86
CA LYS A 35 -1.22 11.98 20.67
C LYS A 35 -0.37 11.99 19.40
N VAL A 36 0.41 13.04 19.19
CA VAL A 36 1.31 13.16 18.02
C VAL A 36 2.32 12.02 17.99
N TYR A 37 2.95 11.71 19.12
CA TYR A 37 3.90 10.60 19.24
C TYR A 37 3.25 9.26 18.87
N ASN A 38 2.06 8.97 19.40
CA ASN A 38 1.33 7.74 19.07
C ASN A 38 0.95 7.68 17.60
N ASN A 39 0.50 8.79 17.01
CA ASN A 39 0.20 8.86 15.58
C ASN A 39 1.43 8.59 14.73
N PHE A 40 2.60 9.15 15.09
CA PHE A 40 3.86 8.85 14.41
C PHE A 40 4.25 7.37 14.51
N GLY A 41 4.05 6.74 15.67
CA GLY A 41 4.25 5.30 15.83
C GLY A 41 3.37 4.48 14.87
N ASN A 42 2.08 4.83 14.77
CA ASN A 42 1.14 4.16 13.86
C ASN A 42 1.54 4.37 12.39
N VAL A 43 1.91 5.59 12.00
CA VAL A 43 2.38 5.90 10.64
C VAL A 43 3.64 5.09 10.30
N TYR A 44 4.59 4.96 11.23
CA TYR A 44 5.79 4.17 11.01
C TYR A 44 5.47 2.69 10.72
N ASN A 45 4.53 2.11 11.47
CA ASN A 45 4.09 0.73 11.23
C ASN A 45 3.40 0.57 9.87
N GLN A 46 2.48 1.49 9.53
CA GLN A 46 1.80 1.51 8.23
C GLN A 46 2.78 1.68 7.06
N MET A 47 3.84 2.48 7.23
CA MET A 47 4.89 2.62 6.21
C MET A 47 5.68 1.32 6.00
N GLY A 48 5.90 0.55 7.07
CA GLY A 48 6.50 -0.78 7.00
C GLY A 48 5.65 -1.76 6.18
N GLU A 49 4.35 -1.81 6.45
CA GLU A 49 3.38 -2.62 5.71
C GLU A 49 3.31 -2.18 4.24
N LEU A 50 3.15 -0.88 3.98
CA LEU A 50 3.11 -0.34 2.62
C LEU A 50 4.37 -0.71 1.82
N ARG A 51 5.55 -0.65 2.45
CA ARG A 51 6.81 -1.03 1.78
C ARG A 51 6.81 -2.51 1.41
N ARG A 52 6.21 -3.38 2.22
CA ARG A 52 6.07 -4.82 1.92
C ARG A 52 5.10 -5.02 0.77
N ASP A 53 3.92 -4.42 0.83
CA ASP A 53 2.89 -4.53 -0.21
C ASP A 53 3.41 -4.04 -1.57
N LEU A 54 4.18 -2.93 -1.59
CA LEU A 54 4.84 -2.44 -2.79
C LEU A 54 5.87 -3.43 -3.38
N LYS A 55 6.57 -4.18 -2.52
CA LYS A 55 7.50 -5.21 -3.00
C LYS A 55 6.74 -6.36 -3.65
N ASN A 56 5.68 -6.81 -2.98
CA ASN A 56 4.82 -7.90 -3.44
C ASN A 56 4.16 -7.55 -4.77
N VAL A 57 3.48 -6.40 -4.87
CA VAL A 57 2.86 -5.92 -6.11
C VAL A 57 3.88 -5.75 -7.23
N GLY A 58 5.08 -5.23 -6.93
CA GLY A 58 6.14 -5.11 -7.93
C GLY A 58 6.61 -6.47 -8.48
N ALA A 59 6.74 -7.48 -7.62
CA ALA A 59 7.10 -8.83 -8.04
C ALA A 59 5.96 -9.50 -8.81
N LEU A 60 4.72 -9.40 -8.33
CA LEU A 60 3.51 -9.93 -8.96
C LEU A 60 3.32 -9.36 -10.37
N GLY A 61 3.43 -8.03 -10.51
CA GLY A 61 3.32 -7.35 -11.80
C GLY A 61 4.44 -7.73 -12.76
N SER A 62 5.67 -7.86 -12.24
CA SER A 62 6.82 -8.36 -13.02
C SER A 62 6.56 -9.79 -13.52
N ALA A 63 6.04 -10.69 -12.68
CA ALA A 63 5.73 -12.07 -13.05
C ALA A 63 4.61 -12.15 -14.09
N LEU A 64 3.55 -11.35 -13.93
CA LEU A 64 2.45 -11.25 -14.89
C LEU A 64 2.92 -10.68 -16.24
N SER A 65 3.81 -9.68 -16.23
CA SER A 65 4.41 -9.14 -17.45
C SER A 65 5.36 -10.13 -18.13
N ALA A 66 5.92 -11.07 -17.37
CA ALA A 66 6.74 -12.15 -17.87
C ALA A 66 5.92 -13.35 -18.37
N LEU A 67 4.58 -13.30 -18.30
CA LEU A 67 3.71 -14.30 -18.93
C LEU A 67 3.92 -14.27 -20.44
N LYS A 68 4.80 -15.15 -20.89
CA LYS A 68 5.03 -15.44 -22.30
C LYS A 68 4.47 -16.83 -22.58
N PRO A 69 3.81 -17.03 -23.73
CA PRO A 69 3.41 -18.37 -24.13
C PRO A 69 4.61 -19.31 -24.21
N MET A 70 4.52 -20.46 -23.53
CA MET A 70 5.54 -21.51 -23.54
C MET A 70 5.10 -22.67 -24.43
N GLN A 71 5.96 -23.00 -25.41
CA GLN A 71 5.79 -24.00 -26.48
C GLN A 71 4.53 -23.83 -27.35
N TYR A 72 4.76 -23.35 -28.58
CA TYR A 72 3.77 -23.15 -29.64
C TYR A 72 3.27 -24.50 -30.20
N ASP A 73 1.98 -24.78 -30.05
CA ASP A 73 1.28 -25.81 -30.84
C ASP A 73 0.54 -25.11 -32.01
N PRO A 74 0.89 -25.40 -33.29
CA PRO A 74 0.28 -24.76 -34.45
C PRO A 74 -1.22 -25.05 -34.65
N LEU A 75 -1.83 -25.92 -33.85
CA LEU A 75 -3.21 -26.36 -34.04
C LEU A 75 -4.21 -25.85 -32.99
N GLU A 76 -3.76 -25.17 -31.92
CA GLU A 76 -4.65 -24.73 -30.83
C GLU A 76 -4.64 -23.20 -30.66
N PRO A 77 -5.78 -22.50 -30.82
CA PRO A 77 -5.88 -21.05 -30.63
C PRO A 77 -5.75 -20.60 -29.16
N SER A 78 -5.46 -21.53 -28.25
CA SER A 78 -5.42 -21.38 -26.80
C SER A 78 -4.03 -21.73 -26.29
N GLN A 79 -3.42 -20.88 -25.48
CA GLN A 79 -2.04 -21.05 -25.01
C GLN A 79 -1.94 -20.87 -23.50
N LEU A 80 -1.17 -21.73 -22.83
CA LEU A 80 -0.82 -21.56 -21.43
C LEU A 80 0.46 -20.72 -21.30
N MET A 81 0.50 -19.89 -20.26
CA MET A 81 1.61 -19.00 -19.97
C MET A 81 2.07 -19.21 -18.55
N ALA A 82 3.38 -19.16 -18.34
CA ALA A 82 3.98 -19.15 -17.02
C ALA A 82 5.05 -18.06 -16.98
N GLY A 83 5.14 -17.37 -15.85
CA GLY A 83 6.02 -16.23 -15.67
C GLY A 83 6.62 -16.24 -14.28
N PHE A 84 7.83 -15.70 -14.16
CA PHE A 84 8.49 -15.49 -12.89
C PHE A 84 8.97 -14.05 -12.83
N GLY A 85 8.75 -13.42 -11.69
CA GLY A 85 9.08 -12.02 -11.47
C GLY A 85 9.77 -11.82 -10.15
N THR A 86 10.65 -10.82 -10.09
CA THR A 86 11.26 -10.38 -8.85
C THR A 86 11.27 -8.87 -8.77
N TYR A 87 11.13 -8.35 -7.55
CA TYR A 87 11.25 -6.92 -7.29
C TYR A 87 11.75 -6.66 -5.88
N LYS A 88 12.86 -5.93 -5.75
CA LYS A 88 13.48 -5.54 -4.46
C LYS A 88 13.61 -6.70 -3.44
N GLY A 89 13.98 -7.89 -3.93
CA GLY A 89 14.20 -9.10 -3.14
C GLY A 89 12.94 -9.97 -2.91
N GLU A 90 11.77 -9.54 -3.38
CA GLU A 90 10.55 -10.33 -3.39
C GLU A 90 10.44 -11.12 -4.69
N TYR A 91 9.83 -12.31 -4.64
CA TYR A 91 9.67 -13.21 -5.78
C TYR A 91 8.20 -13.60 -5.96
N ALA A 92 7.78 -13.68 -7.21
CA ALA A 92 6.43 -14.08 -7.58
C ALA A 92 6.44 -15.04 -8.78
N LEU A 93 5.43 -15.90 -8.79
CA LEU A 93 5.13 -16.80 -9.89
C LEU A 93 3.80 -16.40 -10.49
N ALA A 94 3.68 -16.51 -11.81
CA ALA A 94 2.49 -16.22 -12.56
C ALA A 94 2.11 -17.39 -13.46
N LEU A 95 0.82 -17.61 -13.60
CA LEU A 95 0.21 -18.53 -14.56
C LEU A 95 -0.90 -17.81 -15.30
N GLY A 96 -1.01 -18.04 -16.60
CA GLY A 96 -2.02 -17.40 -17.42
C GLY A 96 -2.43 -18.23 -18.62
N TRP A 97 -3.43 -17.73 -19.32
CA TRP A 97 -4.00 -18.32 -20.51
C TRP A 97 -4.27 -17.22 -21.53
N ALA A 98 -3.97 -17.50 -22.80
CA ALA A 98 -4.22 -16.61 -23.93
C ALA A 98 -5.07 -17.33 -24.98
N HIS A 99 -5.98 -16.60 -25.64
CA HIS A 99 -6.85 -17.12 -26.69
C HIS A 99 -6.95 -16.14 -27.86
N TYR A 100 -6.76 -16.65 -29.08
CA TYR A 100 -6.96 -15.88 -30.30
C TYR A 100 -8.43 -15.97 -30.74
N VAL A 101 -9.15 -14.85 -30.65
CA VAL A 101 -10.53 -14.77 -31.17
C VAL A 101 -10.52 -14.53 -32.69
N LYS A 102 -9.48 -13.86 -33.19
CA LYS A 102 -9.18 -13.63 -34.62
C LYS A 102 -7.67 -13.62 -34.82
N GLU A 103 -7.21 -13.70 -36.07
CA GLU A 103 -5.78 -13.65 -36.42
C GLU A 103 -5.07 -12.42 -35.82
N ASP A 104 -5.77 -11.28 -35.77
CA ASP A 104 -5.25 -10.01 -35.24
C ASP A 104 -5.75 -9.65 -33.82
N PHE A 105 -6.52 -10.54 -33.17
CA PHE A 105 -7.11 -10.26 -31.86
C PHE A 105 -6.88 -11.41 -30.89
N MET A 106 -5.97 -11.18 -29.95
CA MET A 106 -5.66 -12.07 -28.83
C MET A 106 -6.21 -11.46 -27.54
N VAL A 107 -6.85 -12.30 -26.73
CA VAL A 107 -7.17 -12.00 -25.33
C VAL A 107 -6.30 -12.86 -24.43
N HIS A 108 -5.94 -12.37 -23.26
CA HIS A 108 -5.24 -13.15 -22.28
C HIS A 108 -5.63 -12.77 -20.86
N ALA A 109 -5.51 -13.71 -19.95
CA ALA A 109 -5.72 -13.51 -18.53
C ALA A 109 -4.65 -14.26 -17.74
N GLY A 110 -4.32 -13.77 -16.56
CA GLY A 110 -3.28 -14.34 -15.73
C GLY A 110 -3.52 -14.06 -14.26
N VAL A 111 -2.97 -14.94 -13.43
CA VAL A 111 -2.91 -14.77 -11.99
C VAL A 111 -1.46 -14.94 -11.55
N SER A 112 -1.07 -14.23 -10.50
CA SER A 112 0.24 -14.39 -9.89
C SER A 112 0.14 -14.47 -8.38
N VAL A 113 1.16 -15.06 -7.78
CA VAL A 113 1.26 -15.26 -6.33
C VAL A 113 2.70 -15.03 -5.86
N THR A 114 2.87 -14.36 -4.73
CA THR A 114 4.18 -14.19 -4.06
C THR A 114 4.44 -15.36 -3.10
N HIS A 115 5.70 -15.51 -2.67
CA HIS A 115 6.04 -16.47 -1.63
C HIS A 115 5.29 -16.21 -0.30
N HIS A 116 4.91 -14.94 -0.05
CA HIS A 116 4.15 -14.53 1.14
C HIS A 116 2.63 -14.75 1.03
N GLY A 117 2.14 -15.30 -0.08
CA GLY A 117 0.72 -15.64 -0.26
C GLY A 117 -0.16 -14.48 -0.76
N GLU A 118 0.43 -13.36 -1.17
CA GLU A 118 -0.32 -12.31 -1.88
C GLU A 118 -0.52 -12.70 -3.34
N SER A 119 -1.67 -12.34 -3.90
CA SER A 119 -2.02 -12.67 -5.28
C SER A 119 -2.49 -11.45 -6.08
N MET A 120 -2.34 -11.54 -7.39
CA MET A 120 -2.81 -10.54 -8.34
C MET A 120 -3.41 -11.23 -9.56
N ALA A 121 -4.29 -10.55 -10.27
CA ALA A 121 -4.82 -11.01 -11.55
C ALA A 121 -4.76 -9.90 -12.59
N ASN A 122 -4.58 -10.27 -13.85
CA ASN A 122 -4.72 -9.39 -15.00
C ASN A 122 -5.56 -10.03 -16.10
N ALA A 123 -6.16 -9.20 -16.95
CA ALA A 123 -6.80 -9.60 -18.19
C ALA A 123 -6.67 -8.47 -19.21
N GLY A 124 -6.52 -8.81 -20.49
CA GLY A 124 -6.30 -7.88 -21.59
C GLY A 124 -6.56 -8.49 -22.95
#